data_AF-A0A838VTE0-F1
#
_entry.id   AF-A0A838VTE0-F1
#
_cell.length_a   1.000
_cell.length_b   1.000
_cell.length_c   1.000
_cell.angle_alpha   90.00
_cell.angle_beta   90.00
_cell.angle_gamma   90.00
#
_symmetry.space_group_name_H-M   'P 1'
#
loop_
_entity.id
_entity.type
_entity.pdbx_description
1 polymer ?
#
loop_
_entity_poly.entity_id
_entity_poly.type
_entity_poly.pdbx_seq_one_letter_code
_entity_poly.pdbx_strand_id
1 'polypeptide(L)'
;MHESFLTLPSMVFLFFTAMLAGMINSVAGGGGLIAFPALLLVGIPPINANATNTVGLWFGTAASAIAYRQELAHQKMLWLLSSVSVAGGVGGAYILLHTPEATFESLIHYLMLIGTVLFATGQP
;
A
#
# COMPACT_ATOMS: atom_id res chain seq x y z
N MET A 1 -10.30 -5.94 27.17
CA MET A 1 -10.52 -4.58 26.61
C MET A 1 -10.13 -4.60 25.13
N HIS A 2 -10.97 -5.13 24.24
CA HIS A 2 -10.58 -5.42 22.85
C HIS A 2 -11.71 -5.20 21.82
N GLU A 3 -12.67 -4.30 22.11
CA GLU A 3 -13.86 -4.09 21.26
C GLU A 3 -13.99 -2.67 20.67
N SER A 4 -12.91 -1.89 20.66
CA SER A 4 -12.93 -0.47 20.23
C SER A 4 -12.16 -0.16 18.94
N PHE A 5 -11.75 -1.17 18.17
CA PHE A 5 -10.95 -0.97 16.94
C PHE A 5 -11.77 -0.45 15.74
N LEU A 6 -13.10 -0.54 15.79
CA LEU A 6 -14.00 -0.20 14.68
C LEU A 6 -15.17 0.65 15.17
N THR A 7 -14.87 1.72 15.92
CA THR A 7 -15.89 2.71 16.24
C THR A 7 -16.38 3.41 14.97
N LEU A 8 -17.64 3.84 14.94
CA LEU A 8 -18.23 4.55 13.79
C LEU A 8 -17.35 5.72 13.29
N PRO A 9 -16.73 6.54 14.17
CA PRO A 9 -15.81 7.60 13.73
C PRO A 9 -14.57 7.07 13.00
N SER A 10 -13.95 5.98 13.50
CA SER A 10 -12.78 5.37 12.87
C SER A 10 -13.11 4.82 11.47
N MET A 11 -14.29 4.22 11.30
CA MET A 11 -14.73 3.73 9.98
C MET A 11 -14.91 4.87 8.98
N VAL A 12 -15.57 5.96 9.38
CA VAL A 12 -15.77 7.13 8.52
C VAL A 12 -14.43 7.76 8.16
N PHE A 13 -13.52 7.91 9.13
CA PHE A 13 -12.16 8.39 8.90
C PHE A 13 -11.43 7.51 7.87
N LEU A 14 -11.36 6.20 8.11
CA LEU A 14 -10.70 5.26 7.21
C LEU A 14 -11.32 5.25 5.81
N PHE A 15 -12.64 5.40 5.69
CA PHE A 15 -13.32 5.48 4.40
C PHE A 15 -12.83 6.67 3.55
N PHE A 16 -12.82 7.87 4.13
CA PHE A 16 -12.34 9.06 3.42
C PHE A 16 -10.84 9.00 3.13
N THR A 17 -10.05 8.49 4.08
CA THR A 17 -8.61 8.30 3.87
C THR A 17 -8.33 7.28 2.77
N ALA A 18 -9.08 6.18 2.71
CA ALA A 18 -8.96 5.17 1.66
C ALA A 18 -9.37 5.73 0.28
N MET A 19 -10.42 6.55 0.20
CA MET A 19 -10.77 7.25 -1.04
C MET A 19 -9.63 8.14 -1.53
N LEU A 20 -9.06 8.98 -0.67
CA LEU A 20 -7.94 9.86 -1.02
C LEU A 20 -6.69 9.07 -1.43
N ALA A 21 -6.37 8.04 -0.65
CA ALA A 21 -5.26 7.14 -0.96
C ALA A 21 -5.44 6.48 -2.33
N GLY A 22 -6.64 5.99 -2.65
CA GLY A 22 -6.96 5.39 -3.95
C GLY A 22 -6.81 6.37 -5.12
N MET A 23 -7.29 7.61 -4.96
CA MET A 23 -7.12 8.67 -5.96
C MET A 23 -5.64 8.96 -6.24
N ILE A 24 -4.85 9.15 -5.18
CA ILE A 24 -3.40 9.41 -5.29
C ILE A 24 -2.67 8.21 -5.88
N ASN A 25 -3.08 6.99 -5.51
CA ASN A 25 -2.50 5.77 -6.05
C ASN A 25 -2.72 5.64 -7.56
N SER A 26 -3.90 6.02 -8.06
CA SER A 26 -4.18 5.97 -9.50
C SER A 26 -3.36 6.99 -10.31
N VAL A 27 -2.90 8.08 -9.69
CA VAL A 27 -2.14 9.14 -10.38
C VAL A 27 -0.64 8.93 -10.24
N ALA A 28 -0.15 8.63 -9.04
CA ALA A 28 1.27 8.63 -8.70
C ALA A 28 1.76 7.32 -8.03
N GLY A 29 0.88 6.36 -7.71
CA GLY A 29 1.26 5.08 -7.10
C GLY A 29 1.64 5.14 -5.60
N GLY A 30 1.54 6.32 -4.96
CA GLY A 30 1.96 6.54 -3.57
C GLY A 30 0.87 6.43 -2.50
N GLY A 31 -0.35 5.95 -2.85
CA GLY A 31 -1.49 5.99 -1.94
C GLY A 31 -1.29 5.24 -0.62
N GLY A 32 -0.41 4.24 -0.61
CA GLY A 32 -0.06 3.50 0.60
C GLY A 32 0.58 4.33 1.71
N LEU A 33 1.29 5.41 1.35
CA LEU A 33 1.87 6.34 2.32
C LEU A 33 0.82 7.09 3.14
N ILE A 34 -0.44 7.09 2.68
CA ILE A 34 -1.58 7.72 3.35
C ILE A 34 -2.44 6.69 4.07
N ALA A 35 -2.84 5.62 3.37
CA ALA A 35 -3.74 4.60 3.93
C ALA A 35 -3.08 3.77 5.04
N PHE A 36 -1.80 3.46 4.93
CA PHE A 36 -1.10 2.66 5.93
C PHE A 36 -0.99 3.32 7.31
N PRO A 37 -0.48 4.57 7.47
CA PRO A 37 -0.42 5.22 8.78
C PRO A 37 -1.82 5.46 9.36
N ALA A 38 -2.84 5.67 8.53
CA ALA A 38 -4.22 5.79 9.01
C ALA A 38 -4.73 4.51 9.66
N LEU A 39 -4.37 3.33 9.14
CA LEU A 39 -4.69 2.04 9.77
C LEU A 39 -3.96 1.86 11.11
N LEU A 40 -2.69 2.29 11.19
CA LEU A 40 -1.91 2.27 12.45
C LEU A 40 -2.53 3.20 13.51
N LEU A 41 -3.01 4.38 13.11
CA LEU A 41 -3.65 5.34 14.02
C LEU A 41 -4.93 4.79 14.67
N VAL A 42 -5.63 3.88 13.98
CA VAL A 42 -6.81 3.20 14.50
C VAL A 42 -6.43 1.96 15.35
N GLY A 43 -5.14 1.68 15.49
CA GLY A 43 -4.60 0.61 16.33
C GLY A 43 -4.54 -0.75 15.64
N ILE A 44 -4.60 -0.80 14.30
CA ILE A 44 -4.42 -2.05 13.57
C ILE A 44 -2.94 -2.46 13.64
N PRO A 45 -2.64 -3.71 14.02
CA PRO A 45 -1.28 -4.24 14.02
C PRO A 45 -0.53 -3.98 12.72
N PRO A 46 0.75 -3.58 12.76
CA PRO A 46 1.56 -3.24 11.59
C PRO A 46 1.49 -4.21 10.41
N ILE A 47 1.57 -5.51 10.66
CA ILE A 47 1.52 -6.55 9.63
C ILE A 47 0.14 -6.56 8.96
N ASN A 48 -0.93 -6.52 9.76
CA ASN A 48 -2.32 -6.51 9.28
C ASN A 48 -2.65 -5.20 8.55
N ALA A 49 -2.15 -4.07 9.04
CA ALA A 49 -2.29 -2.78 8.39
C ALA A 49 -1.64 -2.78 7.01
N ASN A 50 -0.45 -3.40 6.88
CA ASN A 50 0.26 -3.45 5.60
C ASN A 50 -0.50 -4.33 4.60
N ALA A 51 -0.91 -5.52 5.03
CA ALA A 51 -1.71 -6.42 4.20
C ALA A 51 -3.02 -5.77 3.74
N THR A 52 -3.74 -5.12 4.66
CA THR A 52 -4.99 -4.40 4.36
C THR A 52 -4.75 -3.27 3.36
N ASN A 53 -3.70 -2.48 3.56
CA ASN A 53 -3.32 -1.41 2.64
C ASN A 53 -3.00 -1.94 1.23
N THR A 54 -2.19 -3.00 1.11
CA THR A 54 -1.85 -3.60 -0.18
C THR A 54 -3.08 -4.11 -0.92
N VAL A 55 -3.98 -4.82 -0.24
CA VAL A 55 -5.23 -5.32 -0.84
C VAL A 55 -6.14 -4.16 -1.27
N GLY A 56 -6.25 -3.10 -0.45
CA GLY A 56 -7.04 -1.92 -0.77
C GLY A 56 -6.55 -1.19 -2.03
N LEU A 57 -5.23 -0.99 -2.15
CA LEU A 57 -4.63 -0.31 -3.30
C LEU A 57 -4.65 -1.16 -4.57
N TRP A 58 -4.70 -2.48 -4.44
CA TRP A 58 -4.74 -3.38 -5.59
C TRP A 58 -5.91 -3.07 -6.51
N PHE A 59 -7.08 -2.75 -5.97
CA PHE A 59 -8.24 -2.32 -6.76
C PHE A 59 -7.97 -1.04 -7.55
N GLY A 60 -7.28 -0.07 -6.94
CA GLY A 60 -6.86 1.16 -7.63
C GLY A 60 -5.90 0.86 -8.78
N THR A 61 -4.86 0.05 -8.53
CA THR A 61 -3.92 -0.36 -9.58
C THR A 61 -4.57 -1.19 -10.69
N ALA A 62 -5.52 -2.05 -10.36
CA ALA A 62 -6.28 -2.84 -11.32
C ALA A 62 -7.17 -1.95 -12.20
N ALA A 63 -7.84 -0.98 -11.60
CA ALA A 63 -8.63 0.01 -12.33
C ALA A 63 -7.74 0.83 -13.31
N SER A 64 -6.58 1.30 -12.86
CA SER A 64 -5.61 2.01 -13.72
C SER A 64 -5.10 1.10 -14.85
N ALA A 65 -4.77 -0.16 -14.57
CA ALA A 65 -4.33 -1.11 -15.59
C ALA A 65 -5.40 -1.36 -16.66
N ILE A 66 -6.68 -1.44 -16.27
CA ILE A 66 -7.81 -1.59 -17.19
C ILE A 66 -8.02 -0.32 -18.02
N ALA A 67 -7.90 0.86 -17.39
CA ALA A 67 -8.07 2.15 -18.03
C ALA A 67 -7.00 2.40 -19.11
N TYR A 68 -5.73 2.12 -18.79
CA TYR A 68 -4.58 2.32 -19.69
C TYR A 68 -4.21 1.08 -20.51
N ARG A 69 -5.09 0.07 -20.60
CA ARG A 69 -4.77 -1.21 -21.24
C ARG A 69 -4.34 -1.09 -22.70
N GLN A 70 -4.83 -0.08 -23.41
CA GLN A 70 -4.50 0.13 -24.83
C GLN A 70 -3.08 0.70 -25.00
N GLU A 71 -2.68 1.66 -24.16
CA GLU A 71 -1.29 2.13 -24.09
C GLU A 71 -0.31 1.03 -23.64
N LEU A 72 -0.75 0.16 -22.71
CA LEU A 72 0.07 -0.91 -22.13
C LEU A 72 0.29 -2.10 -23.10
N ALA A 73 -0.63 -2.34 -24.04
CA ALA A 73 -0.65 -3.55 -24.90
C ALA A 73 0.60 -3.73 -25.78
N HIS A 74 1.30 -2.64 -26.12
CA HIS A 74 2.44 -2.68 -27.05
C HIS A 74 3.80 -2.61 -26.35
N GLN A 75 3.82 -2.56 -25.01
CA GLN A 75 5.05 -2.39 -24.24
C GLN A 75 5.67 -3.74 -23.88
N LYS A 76 6.72 -4.17 -24.60
CA LYS A 76 7.47 -5.40 -24.28
C LYS A 76 8.06 -5.39 -22.87
N MET A 77 8.40 -4.21 -22.35
CA MET A 77 8.92 -4.03 -20.99
C MET A 77 7.90 -4.45 -19.92
N LEU A 78 6.59 -4.43 -20.24
CA LEU A 78 5.52 -4.74 -19.30
C LEU A 78 5.63 -6.16 -18.75
N TRP A 79 6.01 -7.14 -19.57
CA TRP A 79 6.19 -8.52 -19.13
C TRP A 79 7.34 -8.69 -18.16
N LEU A 80 8.46 -8.01 -18.42
CA LEU A 80 9.62 -8.01 -17.52
C LEU A 80 9.27 -7.35 -16.18
N LEU A 81 8.70 -6.14 -16.23
CA LEU A 81 8.30 -5.38 -15.04
C LEU A 81 7.24 -6.13 -14.23
N SER A 82 6.26 -6.74 -14.88
CA SER A 82 5.24 -7.55 -14.20
C SER A 82 5.85 -8.78 -13.52
N SER A 83 6.77 -9.48 -14.18
CA SER A 83 7.43 -10.66 -13.58
C SER A 83 8.29 -10.27 -12.38
N VAL A 84 9.06 -9.19 -12.47
CA VAL A 84 9.86 -8.67 -11.36
C VAL A 84 8.96 -8.19 -10.22
N SER A 85 7.83 -7.53 -10.53
CA SER A 85 6.88 -7.05 -9.53
C SER A 85 6.19 -8.19 -8.80
N VAL A 86 5.81 -9.26 -9.50
CA VAL A 86 5.22 -10.47 -8.89
C VAL A 86 6.26 -11.17 -8.01
N ALA A 87 7.49 -11.37 -8.51
CA ALA A 87 8.55 -11.99 -7.74
C ALA A 87 8.89 -11.18 -6.48
N GLY A 88 9.02 -9.86 -6.61
CA GLY A 88 9.27 -8.94 -5.51
C GLY A 88 8.11 -8.89 -4.51
N GLY A 89 6.86 -8.89 -5.00
CA GLY A 89 5.66 -8.90 -4.15
C GLY A 89 5.52 -10.19 -3.35
N VAL A 90 5.73 -11.35 -3.98
CA VAL A 90 5.71 -12.65 -3.30
C VAL A 90 6.85 -12.76 -2.29
N GLY A 91 8.07 -12.37 -2.67
CA GLY A 91 9.22 -12.36 -1.77
C GLY A 91 9.02 -11.43 -0.58
N GLY A 92 8.53 -10.21 -0.82
CA GLY A 92 8.21 -9.23 0.22
C GLY A 92 7.12 -9.72 1.17
N ALA A 93 6.04 -10.32 0.65
CA ALA A 93 4.98 -10.90 1.46
C ALA A 93 5.49 -12.07 2.33
N TYR A 94 6.34 -12.93 1.78
CA TYR A 94 6.94 -14.04 2.52
C TYR A 94 7.82 -13.54 3.67
N ILE A 95 8.70 -12.58 3.41
CA ILE A 95 9.55 -11.95 4.42
C ILE A 95 8.69 -11.29 5.50
N LEU A 96 7.68 -10.53 5.10
CA LEU A 96 6.78 -9.84 6.03
C LEU A 96 6.07 -10.82 6.98
N LEU A 97 5.52 -11.91 6.44
CA LEU A 97 4.79 -12.91 7.22
C LEU A 97 5.69 -13.74 8.16
N HIS A 98 6.99 -13.84 7.86
CA HIS A 98 7.97 -14.52 8.72
C HIS A 98 8.72 -13.56 9.66
N THR A 99 8.49 -12.25 9.56
CA THR A 99 9.15 -11.26 10.40
C THR A 99 8.41 -11.13 11.73
N PRO A 100 9.11 -11.16 12.88
CA PRO A 100 8.49 -10.89 14.17
C PRO A 100 7.85 -9.50 14.22
N GLU A 101 6.66 -9.39 14.81
CA GLU A 101 5.88 -8.15 14.87
C GLU A 101 6.68 -6.98 15.48
N ALA A 102 7.40 -7.22 16.57
CA ALA A 102 8.25 -6.23 17.23
C ALA A 102 9.37 -5.69 16.31
N THR A 103 9.93 -6.55 15.45
CA THR A 103 10.96 -6.15 14.48
C THR A 103 10.36 -5.27 13.40
N PHE A 104 9.18 -5.65 12.88
CA PHE A 104 8.50 -4.86 11.85
C PHE A 104 8.01 -3.52 12.39
N GLU A 105 7.49 -3.46 13.62
CA GLU A 105 7.09 -2.23 14.31
C GLU A 105 8.26 -1.25 14.48
N SER A 106 9.47 -1.74 14.78
CA SER A 106 10.66 -0.89 14.84
C SER A 106 11.06 -0.37 13.44
N LEU A 107 10.97 -1.23 12.42
CA LEU A 107 11.34 -0.89 11.04
C LEU A 107 10.34 0.06 10.37
N ILE A 108 9.07 0.06 10.77
CA ILE A 108 7.99 0.75 10.06
C ILE A 108 8.25 2.24 9.86
N HIS A 109 8.84 2.90 10.86
CA HIS A 109 9.17 4.32 10.81
C HIS A 109 10.23 4.61 9.74
N TYR A 110 11.25 3.77 9.65
CA TYR A 110 12.30 3.88 8.65
C TYR A 110 11.78 3.54 7.25
N LEU A 111 10.96 2.49 7.12
CA LEU A 111 10.34 2.10 5.85
C LEU A 111 9.45 3.21 5.29
N MET A 112 8.62 3.81 6.16
CA MET A 112 7.76 4.94 5.79
C MET A 112 8.56 6.18 5.41
N LEU A 113 9.63 6.48 6.14
CA LEU A 113 10.50 7.63 5.85
C LEU A 113 11.19 7.45 4.49
N ILE A 114 11.77 6.27 4.24
CA ILE A 114 12.41 5.95 2.96
C ILE A 114 11.39 6.01 1.82
N GLY A 115 10.22 5.40 1.99
CA GLY A 115 9.16 5.41 0.97
C GLY A 115 8.67 6.83 0.66
N THR A 116 8.51 7.67 1.68
CA THR A 116 8.09 9.07 1.53
C THR A 116 9.16 9.91 0.83
N VAL A 117 10.43 9.75 1.20
CA VAL A 117 11.54 10.47 0.55
C VAL A 117 11.68 10.03 -0.90
N LEU A 118 11.61 8.72 -1.18
CA LEU A 118 11.68 8.21 -2.55
C LEU A 118 10.51 8.73 -3.39
N PHE A 119 9.30 8.74 -2.84
CA PHE A 119 8.13 9.30 -3.52
C PHE A 119 8.27 10.81 -3.78
N ALA A 120 8.77 11.57 -2.80
CA ALA A 120 8.95 13.01 -2.92
C ALA A 120 10.07 13.40 -3.89
N THR A 121 11.11 12.56 -4.03
CA THR A 121 12.26 12.80 -4.91
C THR A 121 12.15 12.13 -6.27
N GLY A 122 11.18 11.22 -6.45
CA GLY A 122 10.88 10.56 -7.70
C GLY A 122 10.46 11.60 -8.75
N GLN A 123 11.35 11.86 -9.70
CA GLN A 123 11.07 12.78 -10.80
C GLN A 123 9.96 12.19 -11.69
N PRO A 124 9.05 13.03 -12.22
CA PRO A 124 7.96 12.59 -13.10
C PRO A 124 8.44 12.02 -14.43
#